data_AF-A0A7J7IW48-F1
#
_entry.id   AF-A0A7J7IW48-F1
#
_cell.length_a   1.000
_cell.length_b   1.000
_cell.length_c   1.000
_cell.angle_alpha   90.00
_cell.angle_beta   90.00
_cell.angle_gamma   90.00
#
_symmetry.space_group_name_H-M   'P 1'
#
loop_
_entity.id
_entity.type
_entity.pdbx_description
1 polymer ?
#
loop_
_entity_poly.entity_id
_entity_poly.type
_entity_poly.pdbx_seq_one_letter_code
_entity_poly.pdbx_strand_id
1 'polypeptide(L)'
;MVMSVPLRPLSSGLAATDGSVAIMLALASHMIKHTYWSKDIIFLFTQHEFVGVQAWLDGYFEVQTSSYVKAERLPARAGLIQAAINLELSGMSFGGIDVLIEGINGLLPNLDLVNLVHKLARENGIRSTIHHRPDLFSKDLDKLVPHNILTTFTMMANLATGMPSGNHGLFLRFRVDSLTIKSAPGGSSGLNSVGQLVEGVFRSINNLLEKFHQSFFFYLMPCTYRYISIGLYIPPFALMVAASLIQAIMLWSRFTFEVDTKKSKLIANQDQAFTSDGKFTDDTIHTLRLPDNVVQGVYSLIPLIVGCHLSGLMLLKAPSLFGGGEVKQMPAADTVILGGLAGIVSSMMLIRTVLRKEEFDGINWYLFKTISLIYHGLTLFLLSLLNISLAAIVAAFTVPVYTVIRPTSYKLLTGLQMLLLLLISPVSIILICQTLYNVVTGNAQIHSLEFFSLLTDLQHSVLYAIIDHLVYKNYLLNIVCLVLYPTWLMFWSLLFMNV
;
A
#
# COMPACT_ATOMS: atom_id res chain seq x y z
N MET A 1 6.99 -24.90 -15.94
CA MET A 1 6.60 -23.54 -16.38
C MET A 1 5.08 -23.50 -16.50
N VAL A 2 4.44 -22.35 -16.29
CA VAL A 2 2.96 -22.24 -16.39
C VAL A 2 2.59 -21.22 -17.45
N MET A 3 1.64 -21.57 -18.31
CA MET A 3 0.93 -20.66 -19.20
C MET A 3 -0.50 -20.56 -18.71
N SER A 4 -0.96 -19.39 -18.28
CA SER A 4 -2.31 -19.21 -17.77
C SER A 4 -3.18 -18.34 -18.66
N VAL A 5 -4.45 -18.69 -18.77
CA VAL A 5 -5.47 -17.90 -19.49
C VAL A 5 -6.76 -17.86 -18.65
N PRO A 6 -7.31 -16.67 -18.34
CA PRO A 6 -8.63 -16.57 -17.77
C PRO A 6 -9.71 -16.83 -18.84
N LEU A 7 -10.64 -17.72 -18.53
CA LEU A 7 -11.85 -17.98 -19.32
C LEU A 7 -12.94 -17.01 -18.88
N ARG A 8 -13.26 -16.06 -19.76
CA ARG A 8 -14.27 -15.03 -19.53
C ARG A 8 -15.55 -15.37 -20.28
N PRO A 9 -16.71 -15.49 -19.60
CA PRO A 9 -17.99 -15.59 -20.29
C PRO A 9 -18.30 -14.26 -20.99
N LEU A 10 -19.07 -14.32 -22.08
CA LEU A 10 -19.52 -13.14 -22.84
C LEU A 10 -20.30 -12.13 -21.96
N SER A 11 -20.86 -12.59 -20.84
CA SER A 11 -21.60 -11.76 -19.87
C SER A 11 -20.72 -11.03 -18.84
N SER A 12 -19.41 -11.28 -18.77
CA SER A 12 -18.55 -10.80 -17.67
C SER A 12 -18.22 -9.31 -17.69
N GLY A 13 -18.56 -8.57 -18.74
CA GLY A 13 -18.20 -7.16 -18.91
C GLY A 13 -16.70 -6.89 -19.11
N LEU A 14 -15.84 -7.88 -18.87
CA LEU A 14 -14.41 -7.85 -19.13
C LEU A 14 -14.12 -8.12 -20.61
N ALA A 15 -12.97 -7.61 -21.08
CA ALA A 15 -12.53 -7.86 -22.44
C ALA A 15 -12.31 -9.37 -22.67
N ALA A 16 -12.79 -9.88 -23.79
CA ALA A 16 -12.68 -11.30 -24.14
C ALA A 16 -11.21 -11.76 -24.22
N THR A 17 -10.99 -13.06 -23.99
CA THR A 17 -9.66 -13.70 -23.99
C THR A 17 -9.56 -14.79 -25.06
N ASP A 18 -10.40 -14.70 -26.09
CA ASP A 18 -10.46 -15.60 -27.23
C ASP A 18 -9.11 -15.74 -27.94
N GLY A 19 -8.39 -14.63 -28.12
CA GLY A 19 -7.03 -14.61 -28.65
C GLY A 19 -6.06 -15.41 -27.78
N SER A 20 -6.12 -15.27 -26.45
CA SER A 20 -5.29 -16.04 -25.52
C SER A 20 -5.56 -17.53 -25.59
N VAL A 21 -6.84 -17.93 -25.64
CA VAL A 21 -7.25 -19.34 -25.73
C VAL A 21 -6.74 -19.95 -27.04
N ALA A 22 -6.90 -19.23 -28.16
CA ALA A 22 -6.42 -19.68 -29.46
C ALA A 22 -4.90 -19.87 -29.49
N ILE A 23 -4.12 -18.91 -28.98
CA ILE A 23 -2.66 -19.03 -28.89
C ILE A 23 -2.26 -20.20 -27.99
N MET A 24 -2.88 -20.34 -26.83
CA MET A 24 -2.53 -21.41 -25.90
C MET A 24 -2.77 -22.80 -26.51
N LEU A 25 -3.90 -23.01 -27.18
CA LEU A 25 -4.20 -24.27 -27.87
C LEU A 25 -3.27 -24.51 -29.06
N ALA A 26 -2.98 -23.48 -29.85
CA ALA A 26 -2.05 -23.57 -30.97
C ALA A 26 -0.62 -23.90 -30.52
N LEU A 27 -0.14 -23.24 -29.46
CA LEU A 27 1.16 -23.52 -28.86
C LEU A 27 1.20 -24.91 -28.23
N ALA A 28 0.17 -25.35 -27.52
CA ALA A 28 0.12 -26.71 -26.98
C ALA A 28 0.24 -27.75 -28.09
N SER A 29 -0.53 -27.61 -29.18
CA SER A 29 -0.46 -28.48 -30.35
C SER A 29 0.91 -28.45 -31.04
N HIS A 30 1.56 -27.29 -31.07
CA HIS A 30 2.92 -27.14 -31.60
C HIS A 30 3.96 -27.79 -30.70
N MET A 31 3.93 -27.52 -29.39
CA MET A 31 4.89 -28.00 -28.40
C MET A 31 4.90 -29.52 -28.28
N ILE A 32 3.74 -30.18 -28.39
CA ILE A 32 3.64 -31.64 -28.36
C ILE A 32 4.43 -32.30 -29.50
N LYS A 33 4.57 -31.62 -30.65
CA LYS A 33 5.28 -32.17 -31.82
C LYS A 33 6.81 -32.05 -31.71
N HIS A 34 7.31 -31.36 -30.69
CA HIS A 34 8.73 -31.03 -30.56
C HIS A 34 9.32 -31.52 -29.24
N THR A 35 10.53 -32.09 -29.29
CA THR A 35 11.18 -32.75 -28.14
C THR A 35 12.24 -31.90 -27.44
N TYR A 36 12.42 -30.64 -27.83
CA TYR A 36 13.46 -29.76 -27.24
C TYR A 36 13.07 -29.15 -25.88
N TRP A 37 11.87 -29.47 -25.36
CA TRP A 37 11.42 -29.04 -24.04
C TRP A 37 12.06 -29.92 -22.97
N SER A 38 12.90 -29.31 -22.13
CA SER A 38 13.59 -30.00 -21.03
C SER A 38 12.81 -29.91 -19.71
N LYS A 39 11.70 -29.16 -19.70
CA LYS A 39 10.88 -28.90 -18.52
C LYS A 39 9.41 -29.06 -18.82
N ASP A 40 8.66 -29.45 -17.79
CA ASP A 40 7.21 -29.56 -17.85
C ASP A 40 6.56 -28.18 -18.07
N ILE A 41 5.56 -28.15 -18.95
CA ILE A 41 4.75 -26.97 -19.26
C ILE A 41 3.31 -27.27 -18.86
N ILE A 42 2.77 -26.44 -17.97
CA ILE A 42 1.37 -26.52 -17.54
C ILE A 42 0.58 -25.47 -18.31
N PHE A 43 -0.46 -25.91 -19.02
CA PHE A 43 -1.46 -25.03 -19.62
C PHE A 43 -2.65 -24.92 -18.66
N LEU A 44 -2.85 -23.73 -18.10
CA LEU A 44 -3.82 -23.47 -17.05
C LEU A 44 -4.95 -22.57 -17.57
N PHE A 45 -6.14 -23.13 -17.71
CA PHE A 45 -7.36 -22.35 -17.92
C PHE A 45 -8.02 -22.09 -16.57
N THR A 46 -8.30 -20.83 -16.27
CA THR A 46 -8.90 -20.44 -14.98
C THR A 46 -10.26 -19.80 -15.19
N GLN A 47 -11.22 -20.13 -14.34
CA GLN A 47 -12.50 -19.42 -14.27
C GLN A 47 -12.48 -18.45 -13.08
N HIS A 48 -13.31 -17.41 -13.13
CA HIS A 48 -13.44 -16.43 -12.04
C HIS A 48 -12.13 -15.69 -11.70
N GLU A 49 -11.31 -15.41 -12.71
CA GLU A 49 -10.08 -14.60 -12.58
C GLU A 49 -9.19 -15.05 -11.40
N PHE A 50 -8.91 -14.13 -10.48
CA PHE A 50 -8.08 -14.31 -9.30
C PHE A 50 -8.54 -15.48 -8.42
N VAL A 51 -9.84 -15.75 -8.29
CA VAL A 51 -10.35 -16.81 -7.42
C VAL A 51 -9.94 -18.19 -7.95
N GLY A 52 -10.06 -18.42 -9.26
CA GLY A 52 -9.67 -19.69 -9.87
C GLY A 52 -8.16 -19.93 -9.78
N VAL A 53 -7.36 -18.88 -10.01
CA VAL A 53 -5.90 -18.94 -9.88
C VAL A 53 -5.50 -19.21 -8.43
N GLN A 54 -6.13 -18.53 -7.47
CA GLN A 54 -5.91 -18.72 -6.04
C GLN A 54 -6.20 -20.16 -5.61
N ALA A 55 -7.35 -20.71 -6.03
CA ALA A 55 -7.75 -22.08 -5.73
C ALA A 55 -6.75 -23.09 -6.31
N TRP A 56 -6.31 -22.87 -7.55
CA TRP A 56 -5.33 -23.74 -8.20
C TRP A 56 -3.96 -23.67 -7.52
N LEU A 57 -3.49 -22.47 -7.16
CA LEU A 57 -2.21 -22.30 -6.46
C LEU A 57 -2.23 -22.94 -5.07
N ASP A 58 -3.31 -22.74 -4.31
CA ASP A 58 -3.50 -23.37 -3.00
C ASP A 58 -3.50 -24.91 -3.13
N GLY A 59 -4.15 -25.44 -4.17
CA GLY A 59 -4.15 -26.88 -4.47
C GLY A 59 -2.79 -27.41 -4.93
N TYR A 60 -2.03 -26.63 -5.70
CA TYR A 60 -0.70 -27.00 -6.22
C TYR A 60 0.38 -26.99 -5.15
N PHE A 61 0.38 -25.98 -4.28
CA PHE A 61 1.34 -25.85 -3.19
C PHE A 61 0.88 -26.54 -1.91
N GLU A 62 -0.31 -27.15 -1.90
CA GLU A 62 -0.91 -27.84 -0.75
C GLU A 62 -1.02 -26.94 0.49
N VAL A 63 -1.38 -25.68 0.28
CA VAL A 63 -1.58 -24.69 1.35
C VAL A 63 -3.01 -24.16 1.34
N GLN A 64 -3.46 -23.69 2.49
CA GLN A 64 -4.74 -22.99 2.59
C GLN A 64 -4.47 -21.51 2.90
N THR A 65 -4.41 -20.68 1.86
CA THR A 65 -4.16 -19.24 2.06
C THR A 65 -5.42 -18.52 2.54
N SER A 66 -6.59 -18.93 2.08
CA SER A 66 -7.88 -18.31 2.42
C SER A 66 -8.84 -19.30 3.08
N SER A 67 -9.66 -18.79 4.00
CA SER A 67 -10.80 -19.54 4.54
C SER A 67 -11.99 -19.56 3.57
N TYR A 68 -12.01 -18.65 2.59
CA TYR A 68 -13.13 -18.45 1.66
C TYR A 68 -12.93 -19.19 0.33
N VAL A 69 -11.68 -19.45 -0.05
CA VAL A 69 -11.34 -20.22 -1.25
C VAL A 69 -10.99 -21.63 -0.81
N LYS A 70 -11.80 -22.62 -1.23
CA LYS A 70 -11.53 -24.03 -0.98
C LYS A 70 -10.81 -24.61 -2.19
N ALA A 71 -9.54 -24.97 -2.00
CA ALA A 71 -8.78 -25.68 -3.02
C ALA A 71 -9.03 -27.18 -2.93
N GLU A 72 -9.15 -27.82 -4.09
CA GLU A 72 -9.13 -29.28 -4.20
C GLU A 72 -7.68 -29.76 -4.36
N ARG A 73 -7.37 -30.94 -3.82
CA ARG A 73 -6.05 -31.55 -4.03
C ARG A 73 -5.88 -31.96 -5.48
N LEU A 74 -4.82 -31.48 -6.12
CA LEU A 74 -4.50 -31.88 -7.49
C LEU A 74 -4.05 -33.35 -7.52
N PRO A 75 -4.45 -34.12 -8.54
CA PRO A 75 -4.09 -35.54 -8.65
C PRO A 75 -2.58 -35.76 -8.85
N ALA A 76 -1.89 -34.76 -9.41
CA ALA A 76 -0.44 -34.76 -9.62
C ALA A 76 0.11 -33.33 -9.64
N ARG A 77 1.41 -33.19 -9.36
CA ARG A 77 2.16 -31.92 -9.44
C ARG A 77 3.38 -32.04 -10.35
N ALA A 78 3.64 -31.03 -11.17
CA ALA A 78 4.78 -30.98 -12.10
C ALA A 78 6.07 -30.42 -11.45
N GLY A 79 6.27 -30.68 -10.15
CA GLY A 79 7.45 -30.21 -9.41
C GLY A 79 7.45 -28.71 -9.07
N LEU A 80 8.61 -28.07 -9.22
CA LEU A 80 8.79 -26.64 -8.87
C LEU A 80 8.43 -25.76 -10.05
N ILE A 81 7.50 -24.82 -9.86
CA ILE A 81 7.20 -23.82 -10.89
C ILE A 81 8.35 -22.81 -10.97
N GLN A 82 8.96 -22.69 -12.15
CA GLN A 82 10.01 -21.71 -12.42
C GLN A 82 9.45 -20.31 -12.71
N ALA A 83 8.50 -20.22 -13.65
CA ALA A 83 7.85 -18.97 -14.03
C ALA A 83 6.44 -19.23 -14.57
N ALA A 84 5.60 -18.21 -14.54
CA ALA A 84 4.24 -18.22 -15.08
C ALA A 84 3.96 -17.03 -16.01
N ILE A 85 3.41 -17.28 -17.20
CA ILE A 85 3.00 -16.23 -18.14
C ILE A 85 1.50 -16.27 -18.28
N ASN A 86 0.83 -15.19 -17.92
CA ASN A 86 -0.61 -15.04 -18.08
C ASN A 86 -0.90 -14.29 -19.40
N LEU A 87 -1.84 -14.78 -20.21
CA LEU A 87 -2.22 -14.11 -21.46
C LEU A 87 -3.63 -13.53 -21.37
N GLU A 88 -3.76 -12.24 -21.69
CA GLU A 88 -5.03 -11.52 -21.76
C GLU A 88 -5.15 -10.76 -23.09
N LEU A 89 -5.24 -11.53 -24.17
CA LEU A 89 -5.32 -11.05 -25.55
C LEU A 89 -6.78 -11.07 -26.01
N SER A 90 -7.30 -9.90 -26.35
CA SER A 90 -8.65 -9.73 -26.87
C SER A 90 -8.64 -9.66 -28.41
N GLY A 91 -9.40 -10.54 -29.05
CA GLY A 91 -9.54 -10.60 -30.50
C GLY A 91 -8.32 -11.20 -31.22
N MET A 92 -8.39 -11.18 -32.55
CA MET A 92 -7.36 -11.75 -33.44
C MET A 92 -6.29 -10.76 -33.92
N SER A 93 -6.51 -9.47 -33.73
CA SER A 93 -5.59 -8.40 -34.10
C SER A 93 -5.61 -7.30 -33.04
N PHE A 94 -4.43 -6.83 -32.65
CA PHE A 94 -4.27 -5.78 -31.65
C PHE A 94 -3.14 -4.83 -32.02
N GLY A 95 -3.06 -3.69 -31.33
CA GLY A 95 -2.05 -2.66 -31.59
C GLY A 95 -0.64 -2.97 -31.13
N GLY A 96 -0.56 -3.87 -30.17
CA GLY A 96 0.65 -4.24 -29.48
C GLY A 96 0.29 -4.98 -28.21
N ILE A 97 1.25 -5.06 -27.30
CA ILE A 97 1.06 -5.67 -25.99
C ILE A 97 1.29 -4.64 -24.89
N ASP A 98 0.53 -4.77 -23.81
CA ASP A 98 0.77 -4.10 -22.55
C ASP A 98 1.24 -5.16 -21.54
N VAL A 99 2.41 -4.94 -20.95
CA VAL A 99 3.00 -5.89 -20.01
C VAL A 99 2.64 -5.46 -18.60
N LEU A 100 1.84 -6.28 -17.91
CA LEU A 100 1.41 -6.02 -16.54
C LEU A 100 2.29 -6.81 -15.57
N ILE A 101 2.78 -6.14 -14.53
CA ILE A 101 3.80 -6.71 -13.62
C ILE A 101 3.44 -6.57 -12.14
N GLU A 102 2.44 -5.77 -11.80
CA GLU A 102 2.07 -5.47 -10.42
C GLU A 102 1.43 -6.68 -9.76
N GLY A 103 2.02 -7.11 -8.66
CA GLY A 103 1.56 -8.22 -7.85
C GLY A 103 0.75 -7.78 -6.64
N ILE A 104 0.19 -8.78 -5.96
CA ILE A 104 -0.42 -8.57 -4.65
C ILE A 104 0.61 -7.96 -3.69
N ASN A 105 0.17 -7.06 -2.81
CA ASN A 105 1.00 -6.43 -1.79
C ASN A 105 2.20 -5.63 -2.35
N GLY A 106 2.16 -5.20 -3.62
CA GLY A 106 3.26 -4.45 -4.24
C GLY A 106 4.46 -5.32 -4.61
N LEU A 107 4.29 -6.64 -4.70
CA LEU A 107 5.30 -7.55 -5.22
C LEU A 107 5.51 -7.34 -6.71
N LEU A 108 6.74 -7.52 -7.18
CA LEU A 108 7.10 -7.46 -8.59
C LEU A 108 7.82 -8.75 -9.01
N PRO A 109 7.68 -9.19 -10.27
CA PRO A 109 8.49 -10.27 -10.81
C PRO A 109 9.95 -9.85 -10.92
N ASN A 110 10.82 -10.83 -11.15
CA ASN A 110 12.19 -10.52 -11.54
C ASN A 110 12.24 -9.64 -12.81
N LEU A 111 13.00 -8.55 -12.77
CA LEU A 111 13.18 -7.61 -13.87
C LEU A 111 13.68 -8.25 -15.17
N ASP A 112 14.46 -9.34 -15.10
CA ASP A 112 14.95 -10.02 -16.30
C ASP A 112 13.84 -10.66 -17.11
N LEU A 113 12.82 -11.20 -16.44
CA LEU A 113 11.64 -11.75 -17.12
C LEU A 113 10.89 -10.65 -17.88
N VAL A 114 10.78 -9.47 -17.27
CA VAL A 114 10.12 -8.30 -17.86
C VAL A 114 10.92 -7.78 -19.05
N ASN A 115 12.23 -7.60 -18.88
CA ASN A 115 13.16 -7.19 -19.94
C ASN A 115 13.15 -8.17 -21.12
N LEU A 116 13.10 -9.48 -20.84
CA LEU A 116 13.02 -10.52 -21.85
C LEU A 116 11.77 -10.34 -22.73
N VAL A 117 10.61 -10.12 -22.11
CA VAL A 117 9.36 -9.92 -22.85
C VAL A 117 9.41 -8.66 -23.71
N HIS A 118 9.84 -7.53 -23.16
CA HIS A 118 9.96 -6.29 -23.95
C HIS A 118 10.99 -6.41 -25.08
N LYS A 119 12.12 -7.10 -24.84
CA LYS A 119 13.15 -7.34 -25.85
C LYS A 119 12.62 -8.21 -26.99
N LEU A 120 12.02 -9.36 -26.67
CA LEU A 120 11.45 -10.26 -27.67
C LEU A 120 10.26 -9.63 -28.41
N ALA A 121 9.45 -8.80 -27.73
CA ALA A 121 8.36 -8.08 -28.39
C ALA A 121 8.91 -7.16 -29.49
N ARG A 122 9.95 -6.39 -29.17
CA ARG A 122 10.64 -5.52 -30.14
C ARG A 122 11.27 -6.32 -31.29
N GLU A 123 11.90 -7.45 -31.02
CA GLU A 123 12.50 -8.31 -32.05
C GLU A 123 11.44 -8.91 -33.00
N ASN A 124 10.24 -9.20 -32.49
CA ASN A 124 9.10 -9.66 -33.30
C ASN A 124 8.26 -8.51 -33.92
N GLY A 125 8.73 -7.26 -33.84
CA GLY A 125 8.03 -6.10 -34.40
C GLY A 125 6.74 -5.72 -33.67
N ILE A 126 6.56 -6.16 -32.43
CA ILE A 126 5.40 -5.89 -31.59
C ILE A 126 5.69 -4.66 -30.72
N ARG A 127 4.80 -3.67 -30.77
CA ARG A 127 4.87 -2.53 -29.84
C ARG A 127 4.54 -3.02 -28.43
N SER A 128 5.44 -2.76 -27.48
CA SER A 128 5.18 -3.04 -26.06
C SER A 128 4.96 -1.74 -25.28
N THR A 129 4.08 -1.78 -24.30
CA THR A 129 3.74 -0.66 -23.42
C THR A 129 3.76 -1.07 -21.95
N ILE A 130 3.82 -0.08 -21.08
CA ILE A 130 3.62 -0.22 -19.63
C ILE A 130 2.49 0.72 -19.24
N HIS A 131 1.45 0.21 -18.58
CA HIS A 131 0.25 0.98 -18.21
C HIS A 131 -0.41 1.70 -19.38
N HIS A 132 -0.50 1.04 -20.54
CA HIS A 132 -1.02 1.63 -21.78
C HIS A 132 -0.26 2.88 -22.27
N ARG A 133 0.92 3.17 -21.70
CA ARG A 133 1.78 4.27 -22.11
C ARG A 133 2.89 3.73 -23.00
N PRO A 134 2.91 4.09 -24.29
CA PRO A 134 4.00 3.68 -25.17
C PRO A 134 5.27 4.48 -24.87
N ASP A 135 6.41 3.88 -25.23
CA ASP A 135 7.68 4.59 -25.18
C ASP A 135 7.67 5.80 -26.11
N LEU A 136 8.14 6.93 -25.57
CA LEU A 136 8.38 8.14 -26.32
C LEU A 136 9.85 8.18 -26.75
N PHE A 137 10.10 8.04 -28.05
CA PHE A 137 11.44 8.17 -28.63
C PHE A 137 11.63 9.60 -29.15
N SER A 138 11.92 10.53 -28.23
CA SER A 138 12.19 11.94 -28.55
C SER A 138 13.54 12.37 -28.01
N LYS A 139 14.28 13.18 -28.78
CA LYS A 139 15.48 13.88 -28.28
C LYS A 139 15.13 15.09 -27.40
N ASP A 140 13.89 15.56 -27.50
CA ASP A 140 13.36 16.69 -26.73
C ASP A 140 13.11 16.26 -25.27
N LEU A 141 13.98 16.72 -24.37
CA LEU A 141 13.92 16.40 -22.94
C LEU A 141 12.67 16.97 -22.28
N ASP A 142 12.15 18.10 -22.77
CA ASP A 142 11.00 18.78 -22.18
C ASP A 142 9.72 17.97 -22.36
N LYS A 143 9.68 17.08 -23.35
CA LYS A 143 8.58 16.11 -23.56
C LYS A 143 8.89 14.75 -22.97
N LEU A 144 10.14 14.29 -23.08
CA LEU A 144 10.55 12.97 -22.63
C LEU A 144 10.48 12.82 -21.12
N VAL A 145 10.97 13.81 -20.36
CA VAL A 145 11.06 13.73 -18.90
C VAL A 145 9.67 13.70 -18.26
N PRO A 146 8.73 14.63 -18.56
CA PRO A 146 7.39 14.57 -17.98
C PRO A 146 6.63 13.28 -18.36
N HIS A 147 6.80 12.78 -19.58
CA HIS A 147 6.17 11.51 -20.00
C HIS A 147 6.66 10.34 -19.15
N ASN A 148 7.98 10.20 -19.00
CA ASN A 148 8.59 9.13 -18.21
C ASN A 148 8.26 9.25 -16.71
N ILE A 149 8.21 10.47 -16.19
CA ILE A 149 7.78 10.76 -14.82
C ILE A 149 6.32 10.31 -14.63
N LEU A 150 5.44 10.66 -15.55
CA LEU A 150 4.03 10.27 -15.49
C LEU A 150 3.86 8.74 -15.58
N THR A 151 4.62 8.06 -16.44
CA THR A 151 4.64 6.59 -16.49
C THR A 151 5.08 5.99 -15.15
N THR A 152 6.15 6.53 -14.57
CA THR A 152 6.66 6.09 -13.25
C THR A 152 5.62 6.31 -12.15
N PHE A 153 4.97 7.48 -12.11
CA PHE A 153 3.91 7.77 -11.14
C PHE A 153 2.68 6.89 -11.34
N THR A 154 2.31 6.56 -12.58
CA THR A 154 1.21 5.64 -12.87
C THR A 154 1.52 4.25 -12.32
N MET A 155 2.77 3.78 -12.50
CA MET A 155 3.25 2.54 -11.89
C MET A 155 3.21 2.61 -10.36
N MET A 156 3.74 3.66 -9.77
CA MET A 156 3.70 3.84 -8.32
C MET A 156 2.26 3.87 -7.78
N ALA A 157 1.34 4.54 -8.46
CA ALA A 157 -0.07 4.58 -8.07
C ALA A 157 -0.68 3.17 -8.05
N ASN A 158 -0.43 2.36 -9.11
CA ASN A 158 -0.90 0.98 -9.16
C ASN A 158 -0.27 0.11 -8.07
N LEU A 159 1.06 0.18 -7.87
CA LEU A 159 1.73 -0.56 -6.79
C LEU A 159 1.22 -0.17 -5.41
N ALA A 160 0.93 1.10 -5.17
CA ALA A 160 0.49 1.59 -3.87
C ALA A 160 -0.87 1.00 -3.44
N THR A 161 -1.73 0.61 -4.39
CA THR A 161 -2.98 -0.08 -4.08
C THR A 161 -2.75 -1.48 -3.48
N GLY A 162 -1.57 -2.07 -3.69
CA GLY A 162 -1.28 -3.45 -3.32
C GLY A 162 -2.13 -4.49 -4.07
N MET A 163 -2.88 -4.07 -5.09
CA MET A 163 -3.73 -4.93 -5.89
C MET A 163 -2.96 -5.48 -7.09
N PRO A 164 -3.13 -6.78 -7.42
CA PRO A 164 -2.54 -7.33 -8.62
C PRO A 164 -3.20 -6.74 -9.87
N SER A 165 -2.40 -6.37 -10.87
CA SER A 165 -2.92 -5.82 -12.14
C SER A 165 -3.45 -6.89 -13.10
N GLY A 166 -3.11 -8.15 -12.87
CA GLY A 166 -3.58 -9.31 -13.62
C GLY A 166 -3.33 -10.59 -12.84
N ASN A 167 -3.84 -11.71 -13.37
CA ASN A 167 -3.82 -13.01 -12.68
C ASN A 167 -2.42 -13.50 -12.28
N HIS A 168 -1.37 -13.02 -12.98
CA HIS A 168 0.02 -13.27 -12.62
C HIS A 168 0.33 -12.84 -11.18
N GLY A 169 -0.30 -11.77 -10.68
CA GLY A 169 0.07 -11.17 -9.40
C GLY A 169 -0.08 -12.08 -8.19
N LEU A 170 -0.87 -13.15 -8.28
CA LEU A 170 -1.02 -14.17 -7.24
C LEU A 170 0.13 -15.18 -7.21
N PHE A 171 0.76 -15.47 -8.34
CA PHE A 171 1.91 -16.37 -8.44
C PHE A 171 3.13 -15.81 -7.69
N LEU A 172 3.31 -14.49 -7.70
CA LEU A 172 4.42 -13.81 -7.04
C LEU A 172 4.51 -14.10 -5.54
N ARG A 173 3.36 -14.28 -4.86
CA ARG A 173 3.32 -14.66 -3.44
C ARG A 173 3.97 -16.03 -3.17
N PHE A 174 3.90 -16.93 -4.15
CA PHE A 174 4.50 -18.27 -4.09
C PHE A 174 5.94 -18.30 -4.61
N ARG A 175 6.60 -17.14 -4.77
CA ARG A 175 7.95 -17.03 -5.34
C ARG A 175 8.06 -17.67 -6.72
N VAL A 176 6.99 -17.51 -7.51
CA VAL A 176 6.94 -17.85 -8.92
C VAL A 176 6.96 -16.54 -9.70
N ASP A 177 8.04 -16.30 -10.44
CA ASP A 177 8.15 -15.10 -11.26
C ASP A 177 7.12 -15.13 -12.39
N SER A 178 6.35 -14.06 -12.50
CA SER A 178 5.21 -14.06 -13.41
C SER A 178 4.80 -12.67 -13.86
N LEU A 179 4.28 -12.58 -15.08
CA LEU A 179 3.71 -11.36 -15.64
C LEU A 179 2.51 -11.67 -16.53
N THR A 180 1.71 -10.65 -16.84
CA THR A 180 0.62 -10.75 -17.82
C THR A 180 0.99 -10.03 -19.11
N ILE A 181 0.76 -10.68 -20.25
CA ILE A 181 0.79 -10.07 -21.58
C ILE A 181 -0.65 -9.77 -21.97
N LYS A 182 -1.03 -8.50 -21.93
CA LYS A 182 -2.37 -8.02 -22.29
C LYS A 182 -2.36 -7.39 -23.68
N SER A 183 -3.44 -7.50 -24.44
CA SER A 183 -3.55 -6.79 -25.73
C SER A 183 -3.68 -5.28 -25.52
N ALA A 184 -2.86 -4.49 -26.22
CA ALA A 184 -2.99 -3.04 -26.29
C ALA A 184 -3.88 -2.63 -27.48
N PRO A 185 -4.77 -1.64 -27.33
CA PRO A 185 -5.64 -1.19 -28.42
C PRO A 185 -4.85 -0.50 -29.55
N GLY A 186 -5.39 -0.57 -30.77
CA GLY A 186 -4.98 0.25 -31.92
C GLY A 186 -3.77 -0.27 -32.73
N GLY A 187 -4.02 -1.03 -33.79
CA GLY A 187 -3.02 -1.47 -34.80
C GLY A 187 -3.35 -2.85 -35.38
N SER A 188 -2.39 -3.47 -36.07
CA SER A 188 -2.58 -4.69 -36.88
C SER A 188 -1.63 -5.84 -36.52
N SER A 189 -1.04 -5.84 -35.32
CA SER A 189 -0.20 -6.96 -34.88
C SER A 189 -1.05 -8.23 -34.79
N GLY A 190 -0.62 -9.25 -35.53
CA GLY A 190 -1.32 -10.51 -35.63
C GLY A 190 -0.97 -11.48 -34.50
N LEU A 191 -1.88 -12.43 -34.28
CA LEU A 191 -1.73 -13.52 -33.32
C LEU A 191 -0.41 -14.32 -33.49
N ASN A 192 0.07 -14.47 -34.73
CA ASN A 192 1.31 -15.19 -35.04
C ASN A 192 2.55 -14.57 -34.40
N SER A 193 2.68 -13.24 -34.44
CA SER A 193 3.82 -12.54 -33.85
C SER A 193 3.83 -12.73 -32.33
N VAL A 194 2.66 -12.69 -31.67
CA VAL A 194 2.59 -12.97 -30.23
C VAL A 194 2.82 -14.44 -29.92
N GLY A 195 2.40 -15.37 -30.79
CA GLY A 195 2.78 -16.78 -30.69
C GLY A 195 4.30 -16.96 -30.67
N GLN A 196 5.02 -16.31 -31.59
CA GLN A 196 6.49 -16.31 -31.66
C GLN A 196 7.13 -15.68 -30.42
N LEU A 197 6.57 -14.58 -29.91
CA LEU A 197 6.99 -13.95 -28.66
C LEU A 197 6.86 -14.92 -27.49
N VAL A 198 5.68 -15.51 -27.30
CA VAL A 198 5.39 -16.41 -26.17
C VAL A 198 6.26 -17.67 -26.28
N GLU A 199 6.37 -18.28 -27.45
CA GLU A 199 7.28 -19.40 -27.69
C GLU A 199 8.74 -19.03 -27.35
N GLY A 200 9.19 -17.85 -27.77
CA GLY A 200 10.52 -17.31 -27.44
C GLY A 200 10.74 -17.19 -25.94
N VAL A 201 9.76 -16.65 -25.20
CA VAL A 201 9.81 -16.54 -23.73
C VAL A 201 9.91 -17.93 -23.09
N PHE A 202 9.07 -18.88 -23.50
CA PHE A 202 9.11 -20.25 -22.98
C PHE A 202 10.42 -20.96 -23.31
N ARG A 203 10.98 -20.76 -24.51
CA ARG A 203 12.32 -21.29 -24.87
C ARG A 203 13.43 -20.67 -24.02
N SER A 204 13.38 -19.35 -23.79
CA SER A 204 14.35 -18.68 -22.92
C SER A 204 14.29 -19.20 -21.49
N ILE A 205 13.08 -19.37 -20.92
CA ILE A 205 12.91 -19.95 -19.58
C ILE A 205 13.33 -21.42 -19.55
N ASN A 206 12.99 -22.20 -20.59
CA ASN A 206 13.36 -23.61 -20.72
C ASN A 206 14.88 -23.80 -20.64
N ASN A 207 15.65 -22.87 -21.22
CA ASN A 207 17.11 -22.90 -21.22
C ASN A 207 17.77 -22.43 -19.92
N LEU A 208 17.03 -21.90 -18.94
CA LEU A 208 17.59 -21.53 -17.64
C LEU A 208 17.93 -22.76 -16.80
N LEU A 209 19.16 -22.88 -16.31
CA LEU A 209 19.53 -23.99 -15.42
C LEU A 209 18.92 -23.82 -14.02
N GLU A 210 18.74 -22.58 -13.58
CA GLU A 210 18.27 -22.22 -12.25
C GLU A 210 17.17 -21.15 -12.29
N LYS A 211 16.56 -20.87 -11.13
CA LYS A 211 15.57 -19.79 -10.99
C LYS A 211 16.22 -18.42 -11.16
N PHE A 212 15.41 -17.39 -11.45
CA PHE A 212 15.88 -16.02 -11.46
C PHE A 212 16.40 -15.60 -10.06
N HIS A 213 17.68 -15.22 -9.96
CA HIS A 213 18.31 -14.97 -8.65
C HIS A 213 19.30 -13.78 -8.63
N GLN A 214 19.82 -13.30 -9.77
CA GLN A 214 20.77 -12.17 -9.81
C GLN A 214 20.09 -10.79 -9.91
N SER A 215 18.91 -10.74 -10.52
CA SER A 215 18.28 -9.46 -10.90
C SER A 215 17.32 -8.92 -9.85
N PHE A 216 17.04 -7.60 -9.95
CA PHE A 216 16.31 -6.83 -8.96
C PHE A 216 14.81 -7.17 -8.91
N PHE A 217 14.27 -7.20 -7.68
CA PHE A 217 12.82 -7.28 -7.39
C PHE A 217 12.21 -5.92 -6.99
N PHE A 218 13.06 -4.91 -6.86
CA PHE A 218 12.69 -3.56 -6.41
C PHE A 218 13.13 -2.54 -7.45
N TYR A 219 12.20 -2.22 -8.35
CA TYR A 219 12.44 -1.31 -9.46
C TYR A 219 11.17 -0.54 -9.84
N LEU A 220 11.37 0.62 -10.46
CA LEU A 220 10.31 1.38 -11.11
C LEU A 220 10.66 1.58 -12.59
N MET A 221 9.70 1.48 -13.49
CA MET A 221 9.95 1.55 -14.94
C MET A 221 9.41 2.86 -15.53
N PRO A 222 10.28 3.84 -15.83
CA PRO A 222 9.88 5.03 -16.59
C PRO A 222 9.52 4.73 -18.05
N CYS A 223 10.08 3.67 -18.64
CA CYS A 223 9.85 3.20 -20.00
C CYS A 223 10.22 1.70 -20.12
N THR A 224 9.94 1.06 -21.27
CA THR A 224 10.10 -0.42 -21.41
C THR A 224 11.55 -0.91 -21.41
N TYR A 225 12.53 0.00 -21.50
CA TYR A 225 13.95 -0.33 -21.64
C TYR A 225 14.84 0.32 -20.58
N ARG A 226 14.28 1.04 -19.60
CA ARG A 226 15.01 1.61 -18.46
C ARG A 226 14.24 1.35 -17.18
N TYR A 227 15.00 1.18 -16.10
CA TYR A 227 14.46 1.04 -14.76
C TYR A 227 15.20 1.95 -13.78
N ILE A 228 14.55 2.28 -12.68
CA ILE A 228 15.09 3.00 -11.54
C ILE A 228 15.23 1.96 -10.42
N SER A 229 16.46 1.70 -9.99
CA SER A 229 16.75 0.74 -8.92
C SER A 229 16.45 1.31 -7.53
N ILE A 230 16.33 0.42 -6.55
CA ILE A 230 16.18 0.77 -5.12
C ILE A 230 17.20 1.79 -4.63
N GLY A 231 18.45 1.72 -5.10
CA GLY A 231 19.50 2.65 -4.70
C GLY A 231 19.25 4.10 -5.11
N LEU A 232 18.41 4.34 -6.13
CA LEU A 232 18.11 5.68 -6.64
C LEU A 232 16.90 6.33 -5.98
N TYR A 233 15.87 5.55 -5.65
CA TYR A 233 14.63 6.12 -5.09
C TYR A 233 14.61 6.14 -3.54
N ILE A 234 15.42 5.32 -2.86
CA ILE A 234 15.45 5.32 -1.38
C ILE A 234 16.02 6.63 -0.81
N PRO A 235 17.11 7.22 -1.34
CA PRO A 235 17.61 8.50 -0.82
C PRO A 235 16.60 9.65 -0.83
N PRO A 236 15.88 9.96 -1.94
CA PRO A 236 14.87 11.02 -1.92
C PRO A 236 13.70 10.71 -0.98
N PHE A 237 13.30 9.43 -0.86
CA PHE A 237 12.32 9.01 0.15
C PHE A 237 12.83 9.27 1.59
N ALA A 238 14.08 8.91 1.89
CA ALA A 238 14.68 9.14 3.19
C ALA A 238 14.77 10.64 3.52
N LEU A 239 15.10 11.49 2.53
CA LEU A 239 15.09 12.95 2.68
C LEU A 239 13.70 13.49 3.02
N MET A 240 12.65 12.95 2.40
CA MET A 240 11.27 13.31 2.74
C MET A 240 10.96 12.98 4.21
N VAL A 241 11.30 11.78 4.68
CA VAL A 241 11.08 11.37 6.09
C VAL A 241 11.98 12.14 7.08
N ALA A 242 13.18 12.56 6.65
CA ALA A 242 14.15 13.25 7.49
C ALA A 242 13.59 14.51 8.16
N ALA A 243 12.67 15.23 7.52
CA ALA A 243 12.01 16.40 8.11
C ALA A 243 11.31 16.07 9.43
N SER A 244 10.62 14.91 9.50
CA SER A 244 9.96 14.44 10.73
C SER A 244 10.98 14.07 11.81
N LEU A 245 12.08 13.42 11.44
CA LEU A 245 13.11 12.99 12.39
C LEU A 245 13.91 14.17 12.96
N ILE A 246 14.28 15.14 12.11
CA ILE A 246 14.93 16.38 12.55
C ILE A 246 14.05 17.11 13.55
N GLN A 247 12.75 17.23 13.25
CA GLN A 247 11.83 17.86 14.19
C GLN A 247 11.69 17.07 15.49
N ALA A 248 11.65 15.73 15.45
CA ALA A 248 11.62 14.91 16.65
C ALA A 248 12.83 15.18 17.55
N ILE A 249 14.03 15.30 16.96
CA ILE A 249 15.27 15.66 17.68
C ILE A 249 15.17 17.06 18.29
N MET A 250 14.67 18.04 17.54
CA MET A 250 14.50 19.41 18.04
C MET A 250 13.52 19.47 19.22
N LEU A 251 12.40 18.76 19.14
CA LEU A 251 11.39 18.71 20.21
C LEU A 251 11.93 17.95 21.44
N TRP A 252 12.69 16.88 21.23
CA TRP A 252 13.37 16.16 22.30
C TRP A 252 14.34 17.07 23.07
N SER A 253 15.17 17.83 22.35
CA SER A 253 16.12 18.77 22.96
C SER A 253 15.42 19.86 23.78
N ARG A 254 14.28 20.38 23.27
CA ARG A 254 13.46 21.36 24.02
C ARG A 254 12.88 20.75 25.28
N PHE A 255 12.33 19.53 25.18
CA PHE A 255 11.79 18.81 26.31
C PHE A 255 12.84 18.59 27.41
N THR A 256 14.04 18.12 27.05
CA THR A 256 15.14 17.91 28.01
C THR A 256 15.56 19.22 28.67
N PHE A 257 15.65 20.31 27.90
CA PHE A 257 16.00 21.62 28.44
C PHE A 257 14.95 22.17 29.42
N GLU A 258 13.66 21.98 29.15
CA GLU A 258 12.58 22.37 30.06
C GLU A 258 12.62 21.58 31.37
N VAL A 259 12.90 20.28 31.30
CA VAL A 259 13.05 19.42 32.49
C VAL A 259 14.24 19.87 33.33
N ASP A 260 15.39 20.11 32.71
CA ASP A 260 16.61 20.57 33.41
C ASP A 260 16.42 21.95 34.04
N THR A 261 15.74 22.87 33.36
CA THR A 261 15.45 24.22 33.87
C THR A 261 14.46 24.18 35.04
N LYS A 262 13.46 23.30 35.02
CA LYS A 262 12.53 23.13 36.15
C LYS A 262 13.28 22.55 37.35
N LYS A 263 14.16 21.58 37.13
CA LYS A 263 15.00 20.97 38.17
C LYS A 263 15.94 22.00 38.81
N SER A 264 16.60 22.85 38.02
CA SER A 264 17.50 23.89 38.56
C SER A 264 16.76 24.95 39.37
N LYS A 265 15.56 25.38 38.94
CA LYS A 265 14.71 26.31 39.71
C LYS A 265 14.25 25.71 41.05
N LEU A 266 13.90 24.41 41.06
CA LEU A 266 13.51 23.71 42.29
C LEU A 266 14.68 23.70 43.30
N ILE A 267 15.89 23.38 42.84
CA ILE A 267 17.10 23.38 43.69
C ILE A 267 17.40 24.80 44.21
N ALA A 268 17.35 25.82 43.34
CA ALA A 268 17.59 27.21 43.75
C ALA A 268 16.58 27.73 44.80
N ASN A 269 15.31 27.30 44.71
CA ASN A 269 14.29 27.63 45.71
C ASN A 269 14.51 26.90 47.03
N GLN A 270 15.09 25.69 47.02
CA GLN A 270 15.48 24.97 48.24
C GLN A 270 16.63 25.70 48.97
N ASP A 271 17.62 26.20 48.23
CA ASP A 271 18.76 26.93 48.81
C ASP A 271 18.32 28.29 49.41
N GLN A 272 17.32 28.95 48.83
CA GLN A 272 16.74 30.18 49.41
C GLN A 272 15.91 29.92 50.67
N ALA A 273 15.16 28.80 50.72
CA ALA A 273 14.44 28.38 51.92
C ALA A 273 15.37 27.96 53.08
N PHE A 274 16.66 27.74 52.81
CA PHE A 274 17.67 27.33 53.79
C PHE A 274 18.16 28.47 54.71
N THR A 275 17.63 29.70 54.58
CA THR A 275 18.21 30.89 55.24
C THR A 275 17.36 31.60 56.30
N SER A 276 16.18 31.11 56.70
CA SER A 276 15.37 31.84 57.70
C SER A 276 14.94 31.12 58.96
N ASP A 277 14.90 29.79 59.06
CA ASP A 277 14.73 29.09 60.36
C ASP A 277 15.00 27.59 60.15
N GLY A 278 16.05 27.05 60.78
CA GLY A 278 16.56 25.68 60.56
C GLY A 278 15.65 24.55 61.05
N LYS A 279 14.42 24.44 60.55
CA LYS A 279 13.53 23.29 60.72
C LYS A 279 12.82 22.92 59.42
N PHE A 280 13.01 21.69 58.99
CA PHE A 280 12.17 21.07 57.96
C PHE A 280 10.75 20.85 58.51
N THR A 281 9.73 21.28 57.79
CA THR A 281 8.36 20.78 57.98
C THR A 281 8.21 19.52 57.13
N ASP A 282 7.66 18.43 57.66
CA ASP A 282 7.49 17.15 56.92
C ASP A 282 6.72 17.33 55.58
N ASP A 283 5.87 18.34 55.48
CA ASP A 283 5.14 18.68 54.25
C ASP A 283 6.03 19.23 53.11
N THR A 284 7.20 19.80 53.41
CA THR A 284 8.14 20.23 52.36
C THR A 284 8.85 19.04 51.71
N ILE A 285 9.07 17.95 52.45
CA ILE A 285 9.73 16.75 51.92
C ILE A 285 8.78 15.95 51.01
N HIS A 286 7.48 15.95 51.29
CA HIS A 286 6.48 15.29 50.44
C HIS A 286 6.17 16.06 49.14
N THR A 287 6.29 17.38 49.14
CA THR A 287 6.16 18.22 47.94
C THR A 287 7.42 18.23 47.07
N LEU A 288 8.52 17.66 47.57
CA LEU A 288 9.83 17.55 46.93
C LEU A 288 10.08 16.24 46.18
N ARG A 289 9.02 15.53 45.78
CA ARG A 289 9.17 14.56 44.69
C ARG A 289 9.49 15.35 43.42
N LEU A 290 10.78 15.42 43.08
CA LEU A 290 11.23 15.67 41.71
C LEU A 290 10.25 14.95 40.76
N PRO A 291 9.82 15.54 39.63
CA PRO A 291 9.26 14.74 38.55
C PRO A 291 10.40 13.85 38.04
N ASP A 292 10.59 12.75 38.73
CA ASP A 292 11.68 11.82 38.52
C ASP A 292 11.42 11.11 37.20
N ASN A 293 12.31 11.44 36.27
CA ASN A 293 12.65 10.70 35.07
C ASN A 293 11.70 10.93 33.89
N VAL A 294 12.31 11.31 32.76
CA VAL A 294 11.77 11.19 31.39
C VAL A 294 10.95 9.90 31.21
N VAL A 295 11.39 8.83 31.87
CA VAL A 295 10.73 7.52 31.99
C VAL A 295 9.28 7.62 32.48
N GLN A 296 8.97 8.37 33.54
CA GLN A 296 7.60 8.55 34.04
C GLN A 296 6.73 9.32 33.03
N GLY A 297 7.31 10.31 32.34
CA GLY A 297 6.65 11.01 31.25
C GLY A 297 6.37 10.13 30.02
N VAL A 298 7.21 9.14 29.75
CA VAL A 298 6.96 8.13 28.70
C VAL A 298 5.86 7.17 29.14
N TYR A 299 5.86 6.72 30.41
CA TYR A 299 4.84 5.81 30.93
C TYR A 299 3.43 6.43 30.91
N SER A 300 3.28 7.73 31.18
CA SER A 300 1.98 8.41 31.11
C SER A 300 1.39 8.49 29.70
N LEU A 301 2.21 8.32 28.66
CA LEU A 301 1.78 8.32 27.25
C LEU A 301 1.29 6.95 26.77
N ILE A 302 1.67 5.86 27.46
CA ILE A 302 1.33 4.49 27.03
C ILE A 302 -0.19 4.29 26.90
N PRO A 303 -1.04 4.67 27.87
CA PRO A 303 -2.49 4.47 27.75
C PRO A 303 -3.08 5.16 26.51
N LEU A 304 -2.56 6.34 26.15
CA LEU A 304 -3.01 7.09 24.97
C LEU A 304 -2.61 6.38 23.68
N ILE A 305 -1.35 5.95 23.56
CA ILE A 305 -0.84 5.22 22.39
C ILE A 305 -1.56 3.88 22.23
N VAL A 306 -1.73 3.13 23.32
CA VAL A 306 -2.48 1.87 23.34
C VAL A 306 -3.94 2.10 22.95
N GLY A 307 -4.56 3.17 23.45
CA GLY A 307 -5.92 3.56 23.05
C GLY A 307 -6.05 3.83 21.56
N CYS A 308 -5.07 4.50 20.94
CA CYS A 308 -5.04 4.72 19.50
C CYS A 308 -4.88 3.41 18.70
N HIS A 309 -4.05 2.47 19.15
CA HIS A 309 -3.91 1.18 18.48
C HIS A 309 -5.14 0.27 18.69
N LEU A 310 -5.76 0.33 19.86
CA LEU A 310 -6.98 -0.41 20.15
C LEU A 310 -8.15 0.08 19.29
N SER A 311 -8.29 1.40 19.05
CA SER A 311 -9.29 1.91 18.11
C SER A 311 -9.03 1.43 16.68
N GLY A 312 -7.78 1.35 16.26
CA GLY A 312 -7.38 0.74 14.99
C GLY A 312 -7.72 -0.74 14.88
N LEU A 313 -7.50 -1.52 15.95
CA LEU A 313 -7.90 -2.91 16.02
C LEU A 313 -9.43 -3.08 15.94
N MET A 314 -10.18 -2.21 16.61
CA MET A 314 -11.65 -2.20 16.51
C MET A 314 -12.10 -1.87 15.09
N LEU A 315 -11.44 -0.93 14.41
CA LEU A 315 -11.74 -0.61 13.01
C LEU A 315 -11.47 -1.79 12.08
N LEU A 316 -10.37 -2.53 12.29
CA LEU A 316 -10.08 -3.76 11.52
C LEU A 316 -11.14 -4.86 11.73
N LYS A 317 -11.71 -4.94 12.94
CA LYS A 317 -12.77 -5.89 13.28
C LYS A 317 -14.17 -5.42 12.90
N ALA A 318 -14.35 -4.14 12.55
CA ALA A 318 -15.64 -3.55 12.20
C ALA A 318 -16.40 -4.35 11.13
N PRO A 319 -15.78 -4.84 10.03
CA PRO A 319 -16.50 -5.65 9.03
C PRO A 319 -17.13 -6.92 9.61
N SER A 320 -16.45 -7.58 10.54
CA SER A 320 -16.99 -8.77 11.21
C SER A 320 -18.07 -8.45 12.24
N LEU A 321 -17.96 -7.30 12.92
CA LEU A 321 -18.91 -6.87 13.94
C LEU A 321 -20.23 -6.37 13.32
N PHE A 322 -20.14 -5.57 12.26
CA PHE A 322 -21.29 -4.93 11.62
C PHE A 322 -21.83 -5.74 10.44
N GLY A 323 -21.00 -6.51 9.74
CA GLY A 323 -21.41 -7.31 8.59
C GLY A 323 -22.08 -8.64 8.93
N GLY A 324 -21.90 -9.15 10.15
CA GLY A 324 -22.50 -10.42 10.62
C GLY A 324 -23.80 -10.26 11.43
N GLY A 325 -24.24 -9.03 11.69
CA GLY A 325 -25.39 -8.76 12.53
C GLY A 325 -26.71 -8.87 11.78
N GLU A 326 -27.73 -9.43 12.45
CA GLU A 326 -29.14 -9.35 12.03
C GLU A 326 -29.70 -7.91 12.11
N VAL A 327 -28.95 -6.89 11.71
CA VAL A 327 -29.50 -5.54 11.46
C VAL A 327 -30.30 -5.64 10.16
N LYS A 328 -31.45 -6.32 10.24
CA LYS A 328 -32.29 -6.92 9.19
C LYS A 328 -32.92 -5.94 8.20
N GLN A 329 -32.43 -4.70 8.11
CA GLN A 329 -33.06 -3.65 7.29
C GLN A 329 -32.09 -2.89 6.37
N MET A 330 -30.77 -3.10 6.49
CA MET A 330 -29.78 -2.42 5.63
C MET A 330 -28.82 -3.43 4.98
N PRO A 331 -28.35 -3.17 3.74
CA PRO A 331 -27.29 -3.94 3.12
C PRO A 331 -26.04 -4.06 4.01
N ALA A 332 -25.38 -5.22 3.98
CA ALA A 332 -24.15 -5.47 4.75
C ALA A 332 -23.03 -4.45 4.42
N ALA A 333 -22.96 -3.98 3.17
CA ALA A 333 -21.99 -2.98 2.78
C ALA A 333 -22.23 -1.64 3.52
N ASP A 334 -23.47 -1.16 3.58
CA ASP A 334 -23.84 0.11 4.20
C ASP A 334 -23.56 0.08 5.71
N THR A 335 -23.92 -1.02 6.38
CA THR A 335 -23.70 -1.19 7.83
C THR A 335 -22.22 -1.20 8.20
N VAL A 336 -21.37 -1.84 7.40
CA VAL A 336 -19.91 -1.87 7.63
C VAL A 336 -19.30 -0.48 7.50
N ILE A 337 -19.71 0.31 6.50
CA ILE A 337 -19.14 1.64 6.27
C ILE A 337 -19.64 2.64 7.30
N LEU A 338 -20.95 2.67 7.56
CA LEU A 338 -21.52 3.52 8.59
C LEU A 338 -20.94 3.18 9.97
N GLY A 339 -20.79 1.89 10.29
CA GLY A 339 -20.14 1.43 11.51
C GLY A 339 -18.66 1.83 11.59
N GLY A 340 -17.92 1.72 10.49
CA GLY A 340 -16.53 2.16 10.40
C GLY A 340 -16.37 3.68 10.60
N LEU A 341 -17.17 4.48 9.90
CA LEU A 341 -17.19 5.94 10.04
C LEU A 341 -17.61 6.37 11.44
N ALA A 342 -18.65 5.75 12.00
CA ALA A 342 -19.06 5.99 13.38
C ALA A 342 -17.95 5.64 14.38
N GLY A 343 -17.20 4.55 14.15
CA GLY A 343 -16.04 4.19 14.95
C GLY A 343 -14.94 5.25 14.90
N ILE A 344 -14.63 5.78 13.72
CA ILE A 344 -13.66 6.86 13.53
C ILE A 344 -14.10 8.14 14.27
N VAL A 345 -15.35 8.57 14.09
CA VAL A 345 -15.88 9.76 14.78
C VAL A 345 -15.91 9.56 16.30
N SER A 346 -16.30 8.37 16.75
CA SER A 346 -16.36 8.03 18.18
C SER A 346 -14.98 8.06 18.82
N SER A 347 -13.93 7.53 18.16
CA SER A 347 -12.57 7.57 18.68
C SER A 347 -12.04 9.01 18.79
N MET A 348 -12.35 9.87 17.81
CA MET A 348 -11.97 11.27 17.79
C MET A 348 -12.61 12.05 18.93
N MET A 349 -13.86 11.73 19.29
CA MET A 349 -14.56 12.35 20.41
C MET A 349 -14.08 11.79 21.75
N LEU A 350 -13.89 10.47 21.84
CA LEU A 350 -13.42 9.79 23.04
C LEU A 350 -12.06 10.35 23.49
N ILE A 351 -11.11 10.47 22.57
CA ILE A 351 -9.76 10.94 22.93
C ILE A 351 -9.77 12.37 23.47
N ARG A 352 -10.65 13.22 22.93
CA ARG A 352 -10.86 14.58 23.43
C ARG A 352 -11.45 14.58 24.84
N THR A 353 -12.35 13.66 25.17
CA THR A 353 -12.91 13.55 26.52
C THR A 353 -11.91 12.97 27.52
N VAL A 354 -11.07 12.01 27.11
CA VAL A 354 -10.05 11.40 27.97
C VAL A 354 -8.97 12.41 28.32
N LEU A 355 -8.49 13.20 27.36
CA LEU A 355 -7.46 14.22 27.57
C LEU A 355 -7.90 15.39 28.48
N ARG A 356 -9.19 15.51 28.79
CA ARG A 356 -9.72 16.51 29.75
C ARG A 356 -9.67 16.05 31.21
N LYS A 357 -9.36 14.78 31.46
CA LYS A 357 -9.28 14.24 32.83
C LYS A 357 -7.98 14.71 33.50
N GLU A 358 -8.04 14.95 34.81
CA GLU A 358 -6.89 15.39 35.62
C GLU A 358 -5.69 14.43 35.53
N GLU A 359 -5.93 13.13 35.33
CA GLU A 359 -4.87 12.11 35.13
C GLU A 359 -3.97 12.41 33.92
N PHE A 360 -4.46 13.17 32.93
CA PHE A 360 -3.73 13.57 31.72
C PHE A 360 -3.26 15.02 31.80
N ASP A 361 -3.58 15.73 32.89
CA ASP A 361 -3.21 17.13 33.12
C ASP A 361 -1.76 17.22 33.61
N GLY A 362 -0.84 17.25 32.65
CA GLY A 362 0.61 17.18 32.91
C GLY A 362 1.41 16.45 31.83
N ILE A 363 0.73 15.85 30.85
CA ILE A 363 1.40 15.27 29.69
C ILE A 363 2.11 16.36 28.89
N ASN A 364 3.43 16.24 28.74
CA ASN A 364 4.21 17.15 27.94
C ASN A 364 4.02 16.83 26.44
N TRP A 365 3.42 17.77 25.70
CA TRP A 365 3.13 17.61 24.29
C TRP A 365 4.40 17.53 23.40
N TYR A 366 5.54 18.10 23.84
CA TYR A 366 6.82 17.95 23.14
C TYR A 366 7.23 16.48 23.09
N LEU A 367 7.17 15.80 24.25
CA LEU A 367 7.50 14.38 24.37
C LEU A 367 6.56 13.51 23.52
N PHE A 368 5.25 13.77 23.60
CA PHE A 368 4.26 13.02 22.82
C PHE A 368 4.44 13.20 21.31
N LYS A 369 4.65 14.43 20.85
CA LYS A 369 4.91 14.70 19.43
C LYS A 369 6.23 14.06 18.96
N THR A 370 7.28 14.09 19.79
CA THR A 370 8.54 13.41 19.48
C THR A 370 8.34 11.91 19.28
N ILE A 371 7.68 11.23 20.21
CA ILE A 371 7.41 9.78 20.09
C ILE A 371 6.56 9.50 18.86
N SER A 372 5.53 10.32 18.61
CA SER A 372 4.64 10.17 17.45
C SER A 372 5.39 10.34 16.11
N LEU A 373 6.30 11.31 16.01
CA LEU A 373 7.12 11.53 14.82
C LEU A 373 8.14 10.41 14.59
N ILE A 374 8.78 9.89 15.66
CA ILE A 374 9.70 8.74 15.57
C ILE A 374 8.94 7.50 15.12
N TYR A 375 7.78 7.22 15.75
CA TYR A 375 6.91 6.11 15.38
C TYR A 375 6.50 6.22 13.91
N HIS A 376 6.03 7.39 13.48
CA HIS A 376 5.67 7.63 12.09
C HIS A 376 6.85 7.41 11.14
N GLY A 377 8.02 7.97 11.42
CA GLY A 377 9.22 7.80 10.62
C GLY A 377 9.64 6.33 10.49
N LEU A 378 9.63 5.58 11.60
CA LEU A 378 9.92 4.14 11.61
C LEU A 378 8.91 3.38 10.74
N THR A 379 7.61 3.67 10.89
CA THR A 379 6.56 3.00 10.10
C THR A 379 6.71 3.27 8.61
N LEU A 380 7.08 4.49 8.21
CA LEU A 380 7.34 4.83 6.82
C LEU A 380 8.56 4.08 6.26
N PHE A 381 9.66 3.98 7.01
CA PHE A 381 10.81 3.19 6.57
C PHE A 381 10.48 1.70 6.44
N LEU A 382 9.79 1.11 7.41
CA LEU A 382 9.34 -0.29 7.32
C LEU A 382 8.40 -0.50 6.14
N LEU A 383 7.46 0.42 5.93
CA LEU A 383 6.55 0.39 4.80
C LEU A 383 7.30 0.49 3.47
N SER A 384 8.38 1.28 3.39
CA SER A 384 9.18 1.44 2.17
C SER A 384 9.89 0.16 1.74
N LEU A 385 10.23 -0.70 2.70
CA LEU A 385 10.81 -2.02 2.45
C LEU A 385 9.77 -3.03 1.93
N LEU A 386 8.50 -2.86 2.30
CA LEU A 386 7.41 -3.70 1.84
C LEU A 386 6.86 -3.21 0.49
N ASN A 387 6.57 -1.92 0.39
CA ASN A 387 6.01 -1.26 -0.78
C ASN A 387 6.39 0.22 -0.76
N ILE A 388 7.44 0.55 -1.51
CA ILE A 388 7.94 1.92 -1.62
C ILE A 388 6.87 2.89 -2.13
N SER A 389 6.03 2.48 -3.08
CA SER A 389 5.05 3.37 -3.67
C SER A 389 3.99 3.80 -2.66
N LEU A 390 3.50 2.85 -1.86
CA LEU A 390 2.60 3.15 -0.75
C LEU A 390 3.28 4.04 0.30
N ALA A 391 4.53 3.73 0.68
CA ALA A 391 5.28 4.54 1.64
C ALA A 391 5.49 5.98 1.16
N ALA A 392 5.85 6.16 -0.11
CA ALA A 392 6.09 7.47 -0.71
C ALA A 392 4.82 8.31 -0.78
N ILE A 393 3.68 7.72 -1.19
CA ILE A 393 2.39 8.43 -1.23
C ILE A 393 1.97 8.82 0.20
N VAL A 394 2.00 7.89 1.15
CA VAL A 394 1.65 8.19 2.55
C VAL A 394 2.54 9.31 3.08
N ALA A 395 3.86 9.19 2.92
CA ALA A 395 4.81 10.21 3.40
C ALA A 395 4.57 11.59 2.76
N ALA A 396 4.26 11.65 1.45
CA ALA A 396 3.99 12.90 0.76
C ALA A 396 2.78 13.64 1.34
N PHE A 397 1.75 12.92 1.79
CA PHE A 397 0.59 13.51 2.47
C PHE A 397 0.86 13.80 3.96
N THR A 398 1.44 12.85 4.69
CA THR A 398 1.47 12.90 6.15
C THR A 398 2.64 13.71 6.71
N VAL A 399 3.84 13.62 6.12
CA VAL A 399 5.04 14.26 6.66
C VAL A 399 4.92 15.80 6.74
N PRO A 400 4.48 16.52 5.69
CA PRO A 400 4.37 17.98 5.77
C PRO A 400 3.37 18.43 6.84
N VAL A 401 2.31 17.65 7.06
CA VAL A 401 1.23 18.00 7.98
C VAL A 401 1.61 17.66 9.42
N TYR A 402 2.07 16.44 9.69
CA TYR A 402 2.51 16.01 11.03
C TYR A 402 3.67 16.84 11.57
N THR A 403 4.50 17.37 10.68
CA THR A 403 5.58 18.26 11.10
C THR A 403 5.05 19.63 11.55
N VAL A 404 4.05 20.20 10.88
CA VAL A 404 3.54 21.54 11.21
C VAL A 404 2.62 21.54 12.45
N ILE A 405 1.87 20.47 12.68
CA ILE A 405 0.82 20.43 13.72
C ILE A 405 1.37 20.56 15.14
N ARG A 406 0.75 21.41 15.97
CA ARG A 406 1.10 21.64 17.38
C ARG A 406 -0.12 22.14 18.17
N PRO A 407 -0.20 21.87 19.48
CA PRO A 407 -1.23 22.47 20.31
C PRO A 407 -1.08 23.99 20.32
N THR A 408 -2.20 24.71 20.26
CA THR A 408 -2.23 26.18 20.24
C THR A 408 -3.45 26.71 20.96
N SER A 409 -3.33 27.87 21.61
CA SER A 409 -4.44 28.53 22.31
C SER A 409 -5.40 29.25 21.37
N TYR A 410 -5.02 29.45 20.10
CA TYR A 410 -5.80 30.17 19.10
C TYR A 410 -6.81 29.27 18.39
N LYS A 411 -8.10 29.43 18.70
CA LYS A 411 -9.20 28.60 18.17
C LYS A 411 -9.23 28.49 16.64
N LEU A 412 -8.96 29.58 15.92
CA LEU A 412 -8.93 29.58 14.44
C LEU A 412 -7.81 28.66 13.92
N LEU A 413 -6.62 28.78 14.49
CA LEU A 413 -5.46 27.98 14.10
C LEU A 413 -5.67 26.50 14.44
N THR A 414 -6.28 26.21 15.60
CA THR A 414 -6.71 24.83 15.94
C THR A 414 -7.68 24.28 14.90
N GLY A 415 -8.68 25.07 14.48
CA GLY A 415 -9.64 24.66 13.43
C GLY A 415 -8.96 24.36 12.08
N LEU A 416 -8.01 25.20 11.66
CA LEU A 416 -7.23 24.97 10.44
C LEU A 416 -6.37 23.70 10.54
N GLN A 417 -5.73 23.44 11.68
CA GLN A 417 -4.95 22.22 11.90
C GLN A 417 -5.84 20.96 11.92
N MET A 418 -7.06 21.05 12.49
CA MET A 418 -8.04 19.97 12.42
C MET A 418 -8.44 19.67 10.97
N LEU A 419 -8.67 20.71 10.15
CA LEU A 419 -8.98 20.53 8.73
C LEU A 419 -7.82 19.85 7.99
N LEU A 420 -6.58 20.29 8.21
CA LEU A 420 -5.40 19.65 7.62
C LEU A 420 -5.28 18.17 8.02
N LEU A 421 -5.50 17.84 9.29
CA LEU A 421 -5.54 16.46 9.76
C LEU A 421 -6.66 15.67 9.09
N LEU A 422 -7.87 16.21 8.98
CA LEU A 422 -8.96 15.51 8.30
C LEU A 422 -8.60 15.21 6.84
N LEU A 423 -8.00 16.16 6.12
CA LEU A 423 -7.59 15.98 4.72
C LEU A 423 -6.55 14.86 4.53
N ILE A 424 -5.68 14.63 5.52
CA ILE A 424 -4.70 13.53 5.48
C ILE A 424 -5.16 12.28 6.25
N SER A 425 -6.42 12.23 6.68
CA SER A 425 -6.98 11.02 7.27
C SER A 425 -6.95 9.88 6.23
N PRO A 426 -6.83 8.60 6.65
CA PRO A 426 -6.81 7.50 5.69
C PRO A 426 -8.01 7.47 4.75
N VAL A 427 -9.20 7.86 5.24
CA VAL A 427 -10.43 7.97 4.44
C VAL A 427 -10.29 9.07 3.38
N SER A 428 -9.80 10.24 3.76
CA SER A 428 -9.60 11.35 2.83
C SER A 428 -8.51 11.08 1.80
N ILE A 429 -7.42 10.41 2.17
CA ILE A 429 -6.38 10.00 1.22
C ILE A 429 -6.98 9.05 0.16
N ILE A 430 -7.80 8.07 0.55
CA ILE A 430 -8.48 7.17 -0.41
C ILE A 430 -9.36 7.98 -1.38
N LEU A 431 -10.18 8.89 -0.87
CA LEU A 431 -11.05 9.75 -1.69
C LEU A 431 -10.24 10.64 -2.65
N ILE A 432 -9.17 11.26 -2.18
CA ILE A 432 -8.27 12.09 -3.01
C ILE A 432 -7.62 11.24 -4.10
N CYS A 433 -7.09 10.06 -3.77
CA CYS A 433 -6.49 9.16 -4.75
C CYS A 433 -7.50 8.68 -5.79
N GLN A 434 -8.73 8.35 -5.39
CA GLN A 434 -9.78 7.89 -6.29
C GLN A 434 -10.26 9.00 -7.24
N THR A 435 -10.51 10.19 -6.71
CA THR A 435 -10.86 11.37 -7.52
C THR A 435 -9.75 11.71 -8.52
N LEU A 436 -8.48 11.70 -8.10
CA LEU A 436 -7.35 11.89 -9.00
C LEU A 436 -7.27 10.81 -10.08
N TYR A 437 -7.47 9.54 -9.71
CA TYR A 437 -7.47 8.44 -10.67
C TYR A 437 -8.58 8.59 -11.72
N ASN A 438 -9.79 8.94 -11.32
CA ASN A 438 -10.93 9.17 -12.22
C ASN A 438 -10.68 10.34 -13.19
N VAL A 439 -10.03 11.41 -12.71
CA VAL A 439 -9.64 12.55 -13.54
C VAL A 439 -8.56 12.16 -14.55
N VAL A 440 -7.52 11.44 -14.11
CA VAL A 440 -6.39 11.05 -14.97
C VAL A 440 -6.80 10.05 -16.05
N THR A 441 -7.70 9.11 -15.72
CA THR A 441 -8.14 8.07 -16.65
C THR A 441 -9.24 8.54 -17.61
N GLY A 442 -9.78 9.74 -17.45
CA GLY A 442 -10.86 10.25 -18.29
C GLY A 442 -12.19 9.52 -18.10
N ASN A 443 -12.30 8.65 -17.08
CA ASN A 443 -13.55 8.01 -16.68
C ASN A 443 -14.51 8.97 -15.97
N ALA A 444 -14.08 10.21 -15.73
CA ALA A 444 -14.92 11.26 -15.20
C ALA A 444 -16.01 11.64 -16.22
N GLN A 445 -17.22 11.10 -16.05
CA GLN A 445 -18.39 11.94 -16.26
C GLN A 445 -18.31 13.00 -15.15
N ILE A 446 -17.83 14.20 -15.48
CA ILE A 446 -17.59 15.33 -14.55
C ILE A 446 -18.88 15.80 -13.84
N HIS A 447 -20.04 15.22 -14.20
CA HIS A 447 -21.29 15.28 -13.46
C HIS A 447 -21.24 14.19 -12.37
N SER A 448 -20.76 14.38 -11.15
CA SER A 448 -20.78 15.57 -10.30
C SER A 448 -19.91 15.29 -9.06
N LEU A 449 -19.29 16.32 -8.48
CA LEU A 449 -18.79 16.31 -7.09
C LEU A 449 -19.96 16.23 -6.07
N GLU A 450 -20.99 15.45 -6.39
CA GLU A 450 -22.08 15.19 -5.48
C GLU A 450 -21.55 14.35 -4.32
N PHE A 451 -21.87 14.78 -3.10
CA PHE A 451 -21.46 14.09 -1.89
C PHE A 451 -21.84 12.59 -1.90
N PHE A 452 -22.98 12.25 -2.51
CA PHE A 452 -23.45 10.87 -2.59
C PHE A 452 -22.61 9.98 -3.52
N SER A 453 -22.12 10.50 -4.65
CA SER A 453 -21.25 9.72 -5.55
C SER A 453 -19.90 9.41 -4.90
N LEU A 454 -19.33 10.38 -4.16
CA LEU A 454 -18.11 10.19 -3.38
C LEU A 454 -18.28 9.15 -2.26
N LEU A 455 -19.46 9.12 -1.63
CA LEU A 455 -19.76 8.14 -0.58
C LEU A 455 -19.90 6.73 -1.15
N THR A 456 -20.56 6.57 -2.30
CA THR A 456 -20.66 5.27 -2.99
C THR A 456 -19.29 4.79 -3.48
N ASP A 457 -18.47 5.71 -3.95
CA ASP A 457 -17.09 5.44 -4.38
C ASP A 457 -16.22 4.94 -3.23
N LEU A 458 -16.29 5.63 -2.08
CA LEU A 458 -15.64 5.19 -0.84
C LEU A 458 -16.15 3.82 -0.41
N GLN A 459 -17.46 3.59 -0.51
CA GLN A 459 -18.10 2.33 -0.15
C GLN A 459 -17.53 1.16 -0.95
N HIS A 460 -17.45 1.31 -2.27
CA HIS A 460 -16.87 0.30 -3.13
C HIS A 460 -15.39 0.06 -2.82
N SER A 461 -14.60 1.12 -2.67
CA SER A 461 -13.17 1.02 -2.35
C SER A 461 -12.90 0.29 -1.04
N VAL A 462 -13.66 0.60 0.02
CA VAL A 462 -13.53 -0.07 1.33
C VAL A 462 -13.99 -1.53 1.24
N LEU A 463 -15.10 -1.80 0.53
CA LEU A 463 -15.60 -3.16 0.36
C LEU A 463 -14.60 -4.04 -0.40
N TYR A 464 -14.01 -3.53 -1.49
CA TYR A 464 -12.97 -4.24 -2.23
C TYR A 464 -11.76 -4.52 -1.34
N ALA A 465 -11.26 -3.52 -0.61
CA ALA A 465 -10.14 -3.71 0.32
C ALA A 465 -10.43 -4.80 1.39
N ILE A 466 -11.67 -4.90 1.87
CA ILE A 466 -12.11 -5.96 2.79
C ILE A 466 -12.11 -7.32 2.09
N ILE A 467 -12.70 -7.42 0.89
CA ILE A 467 -12.73 -8.66 0.11
C ILE A 467 -11.31 -9.13 -0.17
N ASP A 468 -10.42 -8.23 -0.60
CA ASP A 468 -9.03 -8.57 -0.93
C ASP A 468 -8.23 -9.01 0.29
N HIS A 469 -8.48 -8.39 1.44
CA HIS A 469 -7.92 -8.82 2.71
C HIS A 469 -8.41 -10.22 3.10
N LEU A 470 -9.70 -10.50 2.99
CA LEU A 470 -10.31 -11.77 3.39
C LEU A 470 -9.95 -12.92 2.44
N VAL A 471 -10.04 -12.66 1.13
CA VAL A 471 -9.88 -13.66 0.06
C VAL A 471 -8.41 -13.85 -0.28
N TYR A 472 -7.65 -12.77 -0.54
CA TYR A 472 -6.28 -12.87 -1.05
C TYR A 472 -5.19 -12.59 -0.01
N LYS A 473 -5.57 -12.26 1.23
CA LYS A 473 -4.64 -11.86 2.31
C LYS A 473 -3.81 -10.63 1.96
N ASN A 474 -4.44 -9.67 1.26
CA ASN A 474 -3.87 -8.34 1.07
C ASN A 474 -3.66 -7.67 2.44
N TYR A 475 -2.49 -7.08 2.68
CA TYR A 475 -2.16 -6.44 3.95
C TYR A 475 -2.62 -4.98 4.05
N LEU A 476 -3.07 -4.35 2.96
CA LEU A 476 -3.33 -2.90 2.91
C LEU A 476 -4.31 -2.48 4.01
N LEU A 477 -5.41 -3.22 4.17
CA LEU A 477 -6.39 -2.98 5.23
C LEU A 477 -5.75 -3.05 6.63
N ASN A 478 -4.85 -4.01 6.87
CA ASN A 478 -4.13 -4.12 8.14
C ASN A 478 -3.25 -2.88 8.36
N ILE A 479 -2.52 -2.42 7.34
CA ILE A 479 -1.63 -1.25 7.46
C ILE A 479 -2.45 0.01 7.72
N VAL A 480 -3.56 0.20 6.99
CA VAL A 480 -4.46 1.34 7.19
C VAL A 480 -5.03 1.34 8.60
N CYS A 481 -5.61 0.24 9.07
CA CYS A 481 -6.29 0.18 10.37
C CYS A 481 -5.34 0.09 11.56
N LEU A 482 -4.21 -0.63 11.48
CA LEU A 482 -3.32 -0.88 12.62
C LEU A 482 -2.14 0.08 12.70
N VAL A 483 -1.79 0.75 11.60
CA VAL A 483 -0.60 1.63 11.53
C VAL A 483 -0.99 3.06 11.18
N LEU A 484 -1.59 3.30 10.01
CA LEU A 484 -1.83 4.67 9.53
C LEU A 484 -2.89 5.40 10.36
N TYR A 485 -4.01 4.74 10.63
CA TYR A 485 -5.10 5.32 11.42
C TYR A 485 -4.72 5.61 12.88
N PRO A 486 -4.06 4.68 13.63
CA PRO A 486 -3.59 4.98 14.97
C PRO A 486 -2.57 6.12 15.00
N THR A 487 -1.64 6.15 14.04
CA THR A 487 -0.67 7.26 13.92
C THR A 487 -1.38 8.59 13.70
N TRP A 488 -2.36 8.61 12.80
CA TRP A 488 -3.19 9.78 12.55
C TRP A 488 -3.95 10.24 13.80
N LEU A 489 -4.53 9.28 14.54
CA LEU A 489 -5.26 9.56 15.78
C LEU A 489 -4.34 10.08 16.90
N MET A 490 -3.07 9.67 16.93
CA MET A 490 -2.06 10.27 17.81
C MET A 490 -1.88 11.76 17.49
N PHE A 491 -1.68 12.14 16.22
CA PHE A 491 -1.58 13.56 15.86
C PHE A 491 -2.89 14.34 16.04
N TRP A 492 -4.05 13.69 15.90
CA TRP A 492 -5.34 14.27 16.27
C TRP A 492 -5.43 14.58 17.75
N SER A 493 -4.97 13.66 18.60
CA SER A 493 -4.97 13.84 20.06
C SER A 493 -4.04 14.98 20.52
N LEU A 494 -2.95 15.22 19.79
CA LEU A 494 -1.98 16.28 20.08
C LEU A 494 -2.65 17.68 20.11
N LEU A 495 -3.68 17.93 19.30
CA LEU A 495 -4.37 19.22 19.22
C LEU A 495 -5.14 19.59 20.49
N PHE A 496 -5.45 18.61 21.34
CA PHE A 496 -6.23 18.80 22.57
C PHE A 496 -5.37 18.76 23.83
N MET A 497 -4.05 18.68 23.70
CA MET A 497 -3.12 18.77 24.82
C MET A 497 -2.93 20.22 25.26
N ASN A 498 -2.61 20.41 26.54
CA ASN A 498 -2.35 21.73 27.12
C ASN A 498 -1.04 22.31 26.58
N VAL A 499 -1.05 23.62 26.28
CA VAL A 499 0.07 24.37 25.66
C VAL A 499 1.05 24.86 26.72
#